data_AF-A0A7V5XGH3-F1
#
_entry.id   AF-A0A7V5XGH3-F1
#
_cell.length_a   1.000
_cell.length_b   1.000
_cell.length_c   1.000
_cell.angle_alpha   90.00
_cell.angle_beta   90.00
_cell.angle_gamma   90.00
#
_symmetry.space_group_name_H-M   'P 1'
#
loop_
_entity.id
_entity.type
_entity.pdbx_description
1 polymer ?
#
loop_
_entity_poly.entity_id
_entity_poly.type
_entity_poly.pdbx_seq_one_letter_code
_entity_poly.pdbx_strand_id
1 'polypeptide(L)' 'MLLEIKVKPGFSKDKILQFKEPNFLEVSLKALPEKNKANESLCKFLGNIF' A
#
# COMPACT_ATOMS: atom_id res chain seq x y z
N MET A 1 -4.14 -12.73 11.35
CA MET A 1 -5.12 -12.30 10.33
C MET A 1 -4.35 -12.04 9.05
N LEU A 2 -4.81 -12.55 7.90
CA LEU A 2 -4.17 -12.32 6.61
C LEU A 2 -4.95 -11.23 5.88
N LEU A 3 -4.25 -10.20 5.39
CA LEU A 3 -4.83 -9.08 4.62
C LEU A 3 -4.26 -9.13 3.20
N GLU A 4 -5.14 -9.18 2.20
CA GLU A 4 -4.76 -9.07 0.79
C GLU A 4 -4.63 -7.60 0.42
N ILE A 5 -3.47 -7.20 -0.11
CA ILE A 5 -3.17 -5.80 -0.39
C ILE A 5 -2.89 -5.61 -1.87
N LYS A 6 -3.69 -4.75 -2.52
CA LYS A 6 -3.46 -4.30 -3.89
C LYS A 6 -2.73 -2.96 -3.86
N VAL A 7 -1.49 -2.97 -4.36
CA VAL A 7 -0.62 -1.79 -4.40
C VAL A 7 -0.68 -1.12 -5.76
N LYS A 8 -0.94 0.18 -5.77
CA LYS A 8 -0.87 1.05 -6.95
C LYS A 8 0.31 2.04 -6.80
N PRO A 9 1.49 1.74 -7.35
CA PRO A 9 2.67 2.59 -7.22
C PRO A 9 2.65 3.77 -8.19
N GLY A 10 3.53 4.75 -7.98
CA GLY A 10 3.68 5.93 -8.84
C GLY A 10 2.55 6.96 -8.75
N PHE A 11 1.76 6.92 -7.69
CA PHE A 11 0.71 7.92 -7.43
C PHE A 11 1.26 9.21 -6.84
N SER A 12 0.44 10.24 -6.69
CA SER A 12 0.91 11.52 -6.12
C SER A 12 1.16 11.45 -4.61
N LYS A 13 0.51 10.53 -3.88
CA LYS A 13 0.60 10.40 -2.42
C LYS A 13 0.30 8.98 -1.94
N ASP A 14 0.81 8.68 -0.76
CA ASP A 14 0.52 7.44 -0.03
C ASP A 14 -0.87 7.56 0.61
N LYS A 15 -1.80 6.66 0.27
CA LYS A 15 -3.18 6.68 0.78
C LYS A 15 -3.85 5.31 0.64
N ILE A 16 -4.69 4.95 1.60
CA ILE A 16 -5.69 3.89 1.44
C ILE A 16 -6.78 4.37 0.48
N LEU A 17 -6.94 3.67 -0.64
CA LEU A 17 -7.97 3.95 -1.64
C LEU A 17 -9.28 3.27 -1.30
N GLN A 18 -9.22 2.00 -0.90
CA GLN A 18 -10.41 1.20 -0.63
C GLN A 18 -10.12 0.13 0.42
N PHE A 19 -11.09 -0.14 1.28
CA PHE A 19 -11.13 -1.32 2.12
C PHE A 19 -12.37 -2.12 1.72
N LYS A 20 -12.20 -3.39 1.37
CA LYS A 20 -13.29 -4.33 1.10
C LYS A 20 -13.22 -5.44 2.12
N GLU A 21 -14.34 -5.65 2.80
CA GLU A 21 -14.50 -6.77 3.71
C GLU A 21 -14.46 -8.11 2.95
N PRO A 22 -13.94 -9.18 3.57
CA PRO A 22 -13.44 -9.22 4.94
C PRO A 22 -11.99 -8.74 5.12
N ASN A 23 -11.13 -8.86 4.10
CA ASN A 23 -9.67 -8.72 4.28
C ASN A 23 -8.94 -8.15 3.06
N PHE A 24 -9.53 -7.22 2.31
CA PHE A 24 -8.89 -6.65 1.12
C PHE A 24 -8.65 -5.14 1.27
N LEU A 25 -7.43 -4.70 1.00
CA LEU A 25 -7.03 -3.30 1.08
C LEU A 25 -6.39 -2.86 -0.24
N GLU A 26 -6.88 -1.76 -0.80
CA GLU A 26 -6.26 -1.11 -1.95
C GLU A 26 -5.53 0.14 -1.49
N VAL A 27 -4.24 0.25 -1.82
CA VAL A 27 -3.37 1.37 -1.42
C VAL A 27 -2.69 1.99 -2.63
N SER A 28 -2.68 3.32 -2.67
CA SER A 28 -1.80 4.07 -3.57
C SER A 28 -0.51 4.40 -2.84
N LEU A 29 0.63 4.23 -3.51
CA LEU A 29 1.93 4.66 -3.02
C LEU A 29 2.57 5.61 -4.02
N LYS A 30 3.23 6.65 -3.50
CA LYS A 30 4.04 7.58 -4.27
C LYS A 30 5.29 6.93 -4.84
N ALA A 31 5.83 5.96 -4.10
CA ALA A 31 7.00 5.22 -4.54
C ALA A 31 6.74 4.47 -5.86
N LEU A 32 7.76 4.46 -6.72
CA LEU A 32 7.77 3.68 -7.96
C LEU A 32 7.98 2.18 -7.67
N PRO A 33 7.53 1.27 -8.55
CA PRO A 33 7.74 -0.17 -8.35
C PRO A 33 9.20 -0.60 -8.51
N GLU A 34 10.02 0.26 -9.14
CA GLU A 34 11.41 -0.03 -9.47
C GLU A 34 12.28 -0.16 -8.22
N LYS A 35 13.27 -1.05 -8.29
CA LYS A 35 14.28 -1.26 -7.24
C LYS A 35 13.67 -1.48 -5.84
N ASN A 36 12.55 -2.19 -5.77
CA ASN A 36 11.87 -2.55 -4.52
C ASN A 36 11.31 -1.35 -3.70
N LYS A 37 11.32 -0.13 -4.26
CA LYS A 37 10.92 1.08 -3.54
C LYS A 37 9.47 1.05 -3.07
N ALA A 38 8.55 0.52 -3.90
CA ALA A 38 7.15 0.38 -3.52
C ALA A 38 6.95 -0.55 -2.31
N ASN A 39 7.72 -1.62 -2.20
CA ASN A 39 7.62 -2.57 -1.10
C ASN A 39 8.15 -1.96 0.21
N GLU A 40 9.29 -1.28 0.16
CA GLU A 40 9.81 -0.56 1.33
C GLU A 40 8.86 0.54 1.80
N SER A 41 8.28 1.28 0.85
CA SER A 41 7.29 2.32 1.14
C SER A 41 6.00 1.74 1.72
N LEU A 42 5.55 0.58 1.21
CA LEU A 42 4.38 -0.13 1.73
C LEU A 42 4.58 -0.52 3.19
N CYS A 43 5.71 -1.15 3.52
CA CYS A 43 6.00 -1.56 4.89
C CYS A 43 6.03 -0.37 5.84
N LYS A 44 6.66 0.74 5.45
CA LYS A 44 6.67 1.98 6.25
C LYS A 44 5.28 2.58 6.40
N PHE A 45 4.49 2.58 5.32
CA PHE A 45 3.14 3.13 5.33
C PHE A 45 2.23 2.33 6.26
N LEU A 46 2.23 1.00 6.14
CA LEU A 46 1.42 0.13 6.99
C LEU A 46 1.87 0.16 8.46
N GLY A 47 3.18 0.19 8.74
CA GLY A 47 3.71 0.28 10.10
C GLY A 47 3.48 1.63 10.79
N ASN A 48 3.03 2.67 10.06
CA ASN A 48 2.57 3.92 10.66
C ASN A 48 1.05 3.93 10.93
N ILE A 49 0.31 2.97 10.34
CA ILE A 49 -1.15 2.88 10.47
C ILE A 49 -1.53 1.89 11.57
N PHE A 50 -0.82 0.77 11.65
CA PHE A 50 -1.03 -0.32 12.59
C PHE A 50 0.14 -0.39 13.57
#